data_AF-A0A163C1Z5-F1
#
_entry.id   AF-A0A163C1Z5-F1
#
_cell.length_a   1.000
_cell.length_b   1.000
_cell.length_c   1.000
_cell.angle_alpha   90.00
_cell.angle_beta   90.00
_cell.angle_gamma   90.00
#
_symmetry.space_group_name_H-M   'P 1'
#
loop_
_entity.id
_entity.type
_entity.pdbx_description
1 polymer ?
#
loop_
_entity_poly.entity_id
_entity_poly.type
_entity_poly.pdbx_seq_one_letter_code
_entity_poly.pdbx_strand_id
1 'polypeptide(L)'
;MSSLSATSASSAISAPSGGPTPSAVTPPPTHSNGLAGGAVAGVAIGTFLAGLLIAGAVFFFLLRRQKKRHAVAAAAYSRQEAPYKERDVGPEKRAAVVTGAGSNIDALLPQPVEDDAITGDLSKIRDNIKNHVRTYYRSGPISATDVNEAGIRDIATLMGINSAVLVGALSTPSSRDNALRSIVASVILARCTGRRKSSLLPSELAGLSSSIPTTDDENPAQTLLFSKWKTITGALLQQQYGKHGQDPSRAQSFQDTITSLDSVLAPFVEGSVDGGQRRKNLDMILTRAANFAFLLFTQPGSFRFDFAGDQGGLAIFPALVQTVGDQGQPLSPVKVLAEKEIVGV
;
A
#
# COMPACT_ATOMS: atom_id res chain seq x y z
N MET A 1 -69.77 -33.05 47.27
CA MET A 1 -70.12 -31.74 47.84
C MET A 1 -69.42 -30.70 46.98
N SER A 2 -70.18 -30.06 46.10
CA SER A 2 -69.69 -29.15 45.06
C SER A 2 -69.90 -27.70 45.52
N SER A 3 -68.94 -26.81 45.28
CA SER A 3 -69.16 -25.36 45.34
C SER A 3 -68.77 -24.72 44.00
N LEU A 4 -69.77 -24.04 43.41
CA LEU A 4 -69.70 -23.15 42.25
C LEU A 4 -69.71 -21.71 42.76
N SER A 5 -69.05 -20.79 42.04
CA SER A 5 -69.42 -19.36 41.83
C SER A 5 -68.27 -18.64 41.12
N ALA A 6 -68.41 -17.63 40.26
CA ALA A 6 -69.40 -17.23 39.27
C ALA A 6 -68.72 -16.08 38.48
N THR A 7 -68.90 -16.07 37.16
CA THR A 7 -68.38 -15.07 36.22
C THR A 7 -69.13 -13.74 36.31
N SER A 8 -68.49 -12.62 36.00
CA SER A 8 -69.20 -11.38 35.62
C SER A 8 -68.42 -10.58 34.56
N ALA A 9 -69.10 -10.35 33.44
CA ALA A 9 -68.73 -9.45 32.36
C ALA A 9 -69.77 -8.32 32.28
N SER A 10 -69.37 -7.13 31.83
CA SER A 10 -70.26 -6.07 31.30
C SER A 10 -69.39 -5.09 30.51
N SER A 11 -69.50 -5.03 29.18
CA SER A 11 -70.56 -4.42 28.34
C SER A 11 -70.37 -2.92 28.15
N ALA A 12 -69.99 -2.55 26.92
CA ALA A 12 -69.87 -1.19 26.41
C ALA A 12 -71.24 -0.64 25.97
N ILE A 13 -71.43 0.68 26.09
CA ILE A 13 -72.52 1.44 25.46
C ILE A 13 -71.95 2.74 24.88
N SER A 14 -72.27 3.02 23.62
CA SER A 14 -71.98 4.26 22.89
C SER A 14 -73.28 5.05 22.64
N ALA A 15 -73.21 6.39 22.69
CA ALA A 15 -74.19 7.31 22.08
C ALA A 15 -73.65 8.77 22.07
N PRO A 16 -74.20 9.70 21.23
CA PRO A 16 -73.37 10.58 20.39
C PRO A 16 -73.57 12.11 20.53
N SER A 17 -72.72 12.85 19.79
CA SER A 17 -72.97 14.12 19.06
C SER A 17 -73.06 15.48 19.78
N GLY A 18 -72.26 16.44 19.31
CA GLY A 18 -72.55 17.89 19.40
C GLY A 18 -71.30 18.79 19.41
N GLY A 19 -70.91 19.35 18.25
CA GLY A 19 -69.90 20.42 18.15
C GLY A 19 -70.41 21.77 18.72
N PRO A 20 -69.52 22.76 18.97
CA PRO A 20 -69.11 23.67 17.89
C PRO A 20 -67.61 24.07 17.88
N THR A 21 -67.19 24.55 16.70
CA THR A 21 -65.91 25.15 16.25
C THR A 21 -65.72 26.60 16.79
N PRO A 22 -64.60 27.31 16.54
CA PRO A 22 -63.20 27.15 16.97
C PRO A 22 -62.66 28.36 17.79
N SER A 23 -61.53 28.20 18.48
CA SER A 23 -60.64 29.33 18.82
C SER A 23 -59.21 29.01 18.37
N ALA A 24 -58.68 29.89 17.52
CA ALA A 24 -57.33 29.82 16.98
C ALA A 24 -56.28 30.01 18.08
N VAL A 25 -55.31 29.10 18.15
CA VAL A 25 -54.07 29.29 18.93
C VAL A 25 -52.90 29.17 17.96
N THR A 26 -52.21 30.30 17.81
CA THR A 26 -51.00 30.51 17.03
C THR A 26 -49.85 29.63 17.52
N PRO A 27 -49.12 28.91 16.64
CA PRO A 27 -47.90 28.21 17.04
C PRO A 27 -46.71 29.20 17.17
N PRO A 28 -45.74 28.93 18.06
CA PRO A 28 -44.58 29.80 18.27
C PRO A 28 -43.59 29.76 17.08
N PRO A 29 -42.83 30.84 16.84
CA PRO A 29 -41.96 30.97 15.68
C PRO A 29 -40.71 30.08 15.78
N THR A 30 -40.52 29.23 14.78
CA THR A 30 -39.27 28.51 14.52
C THR A 30 -38.29 29.42 13.79
N HIS A 31 -37.22 29.85 14.48
CA HIS A 31 -36.09 30.52 13.84
C HIS A 31 -35.24 29.51 13.06
N SER A 32 -35.34 29.51 11.73
CA SER A 32 -34.45 28.77 10.85
C SER A 32 -33.26 29.63 10.42
N ASN A 33 -32.10 29.45 11.07
CA ASN A 33 -30.82 30.01 10.63
C ASN A 33 -30.16 29.11 9.57
N GLY A 34 -30.85 28.90 8.46
CA GLY A 34 -30.33 28.18 7.29
C GLY A 34 -30.32 29.10 6.09
N LEU A 35 -29.17 29.20 5.41
CA LEU A 35 -29.05 29.94 4.15
C LEU A 35 -30.11 29.42 3.16
N ALA A 36 -30.84 30.33 2.52
CA ALA A 36 -31.87 30.01 1.55
C ALA A 36 -31.31 29.03 0.50
N GLY A 37 -32.06 27.98 0.14
CA GLY A 37 -31.59 26.92 -0.77
C GLY A 37 -31.03 27.45 -2.11
N GLY A 38 -31.50 28.61 -2.56
CA GLY A 38 -30.94 29.30 -3.74
C GLY A 38 -29.51 29.84 -3.55
N ALA A 39 -29.14 30.28 -2.35
CA ALA A 39 -27.78 30.72 -2.04
C ALA A 39 -26.81 29.53 -2.01
N VAL A 40 -27.24 28.39 -1.46
CA VAL A 40 -26.44 27.15 -1.44
C VAL A 40 -26.23 26.60 -2.85
N ALA A 41 -27.27 26.62 -3.69
CA ALA A 41 -27.16 26.20 -5.08
C ALA A 41 -26.23 27.13 -5.91
N GLY A 42 -26.26 28.44 -5.66
CA GLY A 42 -25.38 29.41 -6.33
C GLY A 42 -23.89 29.21 -6.01
N VAL A 43 -23.55 28.92 -4.74
CA VAL A 43 -22.15 28.67 -4.34
C VAL A 43 -21.59 27.39 -4.95
N ALA A 44 -22.42 26.34 -5.09
CA ALA A 44 -21.99 25.09 -5.71
C ALA A 44 -21.67 25.26 -7.20
N ILE A 45 -22.50 26.00 -7.94
CA ILE A 45 -22.29 26.25 -9.37
C ILE A 45 -21.11 27.20 -9.59
N GLY A 46 -20.97 28.23 -8.75
CA GLY A 46 -19.86 29.18 -8.83
C GLY A 46 -18.49 28.54 -8.58
N THR A 47 -18.37 27.67 -7.58
CA THR A 47 -17.10 26.98 -7.27
C THR A 47 -16.72 25.96 -8.34
N PHE A 48 -17.69 25.29 -8.95
CA PHE A 48 -17.43 24.37 -10.06
C PHE A 48 -16.85 25.09 -11.27
N LEU A 49 -17.44 26.22 -11.69
CA LEU A 49 -16.96 26.98 -12.84
C LEU A 49 -15.59 27.65 -12.58
N ALA A 50 -15.40 28.22 -11.39
CA ALA A 50 -14.11 28.79 -11.00
C ALA A 50 -13.01 27.72 -10.88
N GLY A 51 -13.32 26.57 -10.29
CA GLY A 51 -12.40 25.44 -10.16
C GLY A 51 -11.99 24.87 -11.52
N LEU A 52 -12.94 24.76 -12.47
CA LEU A 52 -12.66 24.28 -13.83
C LEU A 52 -11.81 25.27 -14.62
N LEU A 53 -12.03 26.58 -14.45
CA LEU A 53 -11.17 27.62 -15.05
C LEU A 53 -9.74 27.59 -14.50
N ILE A 54 -9.57 27.44 -13.18
CA ILE A 54 -8.25 27.39 -12.55
C ILE A 54 -7.52 26.09 -12.95
N ALA A 55 -8.19 24.94 -12.89
CA ALA A 55 -7.61 23.67 -13.32
C ALA A 55 -7.24 23.68 -14.81
N GLY A 56 -8.11 24.25 -15.66
CA GLY A 56 -7.85 24.46 -17.08
C GLY A 56 -6.66 25.39 -17.33
N ALA A 57 -6.55 26.50 -16.59
CA ALA A 57 -5.43 27.43 -16.70
C ALA A 57 -4.10 26.79 -16.25
N VAL A 58 -4.10 26.05 -15.14
CA VAL A 58 -2.92 25.32 -14.64
C VAL A 58 -2.50 24.25 -15.65
N PHE A 59 -3.44 23.43 -16.13
CA PHE A 59 -3.18 22.39 -17.12
C PHE A 59 -2.66 22.99 -18.44
N PHE A 60 -3.26 24.09 -18.92
CA PHE A 60 -2.81 24.81 -20.10
C PHE A 60 -1.40 25.41 -19.91
N PHE A 61 -1.09 25.97 -18.75
CA PHE A 61 0.25 26.50 -18.46
C PHE A 61 1.31 25.40 -18.37
N LEU A 62 0.99 24.24 -17.80
CA LEU A 62 1.88 23.07 -17.76
C LEU A 62 2.15 22.52 -19.16
N LEU A 63 1.10 22.38 -19.99
CA LEU A 63 1.25 21.95 -21.38
C LEU A 63 1.99 22.99 -22.24
N ARG A 64 1.77 24.29 -22.02
CA ARG A 64 2.49 25.35 -22.71
C ARG A 64 3.96 25.40 -22.29
N ARG A 65 4.29 25.09 -21.04
CA ARG A 65 5.67 24.89 -20.56
C ARG A 65 6.32 23.68 -21.24
N GLN A 66 5.59 22.57 -21.40
CA GLN A 66 6.08 21.41 -22.14
C GLN A 66 6.29 21.71 -23.63
N LYS A 67 5.34 22.37 -24.31
CA LYS A 67 5.48 22.73 -25.73
C LYS A 67 6.62 23.72 -25.98
N LYS A 68 6.86 24.69 -25.08
CA LYS A 68 8.04 25.57 -25.17
C LYS A 68 9.36 24.79 -24.99
N ARG A 69 9.39 23.75 -24.15
CA ARG A 69 10.56 22.86 -24.00
C ARG A 69 10.79 22.00 -25.24
N HIS A 70 9.72 21.53 -25.89
CA HIS A 70 9.82 20.79 -27.17
C HIS A 70 10.19 21.70 -28.35
N ALA A 71 9.71 22.95 -28.39
CA ALA A 71 10.08 23.92 -29.42
C ALA A 71 11.54 24.39 -29.29
N VAL A 72 12.07 24.54 -28.07
CA VAL A 72 13.49 24.84 -27.83
C VAL A 72 14.39 23.65 -28.21
N ALA A 73 13.93 22.42 -27.95
CA ALA A 73 14.64 21.20 -28.40
C ALA A 73 14.59 21.00 -29.92
N ALA A 74 13.48 21.35 -30.59
CA ALA A 74 13.34 21.27 -32.04
C ALA A 74 14.07 22.40 -32.79
N ALA A 75 14.11 23.62 -32.22
CA ALA A 75 14.87 24.74 -32.77
C ALA A 75 16.39 24.54 -32.63
N ALA A 76 16.84 23.83 -31.60
CA ALA A 76 18.25 23.41 -31.46
C ALA A 76 18.66 22.33 -32.49
N TYR A 77 17.70 21.58 -33.03
CA TYR A 77 17.92 20.54 -34.05
C TYR A 77 18.09 21.11 -35.48
N SER A 78 17.67 22.36 -35.73
CA SER A 78 17.61 22.94 -37.09
C SER A 78 18.74 23.91 -37.43
N ARG A 79 19.74 24.10 -36.55
CA ARG A 79 20.79 25.14 -36.72
C ARG A 79 22.18 24.61 -37.09
N GLN A 80 22.29 23.37 -37.58
CA GLN A 80 23.60 22.75 -37.81
C GLN A 80 23.71 22.08 -39.18
N GLU A 81 23.42 22.83 -40.23
CA GLU A 81 23.95 22.54 -41.57
C GLU A 81 24.97 23.62 -41.93
N ALA A 82 26.26 23.28 -41.83
CA ALA A 82 27.35 23.99 -42.49
C ALA A 82 28.33 22.95 -43.05
N PRO A 83 28.91 23.16 -44.24
CA PRO A 83 29.47 22.07 -45.04
C PRO A 83 30.89 21.69 -44.63
N TYR A 84 31.11 20.38 -44.60
CA TYR A 84 32.34 19.68 -44.26
C TYR A 84 33.40 19.81 -45.37
N LYS A 85 34.65 20.15 -45.00
CA LYS A 85 35.83 19.92 -45.86
C LYS A 85 36.58 18.68 -45.39
N GLU A 86 36.73 17.77 -46.33
CA GLU A 86 37.30 16.44 -46.26
C GLU A 86 38.84 16.45 -46.29
N ARG A 87 39.46 15.56 -45.50
CA ARG A 87 40.78 14.94 -45.75
C ARG A 87 41.05 13.79 -44.75
N ASP A 88 40.72 12.56 -45.17
CA ASP A 88 41.62 11.40 -45.42
C ASP A 88 43.00 11.38 -44.69
N VAL A 89 43.58 10.32 -44.09
CA VAL A 89 43.47 8.83 -44.12
C VAL A 89 44.18 8.27 -42.85
N GLY A 90 43.74 7.12 -42.28
CA GLY A 90 44.62 6.20 -41.50
C GLY A 90 43.92 5.36 -40.40
N PRO A 91 44.11 4.03 -40.31
CA PRO A 91 43.13 3.12 -39.72
C PRO A 91 43.31 2.94 -38.21
N GLU A 92 42.74 3.85 -37.41
CA GLU A 92 42.40 3.51 -36.04
C GLU A 92 40.96 3.02 -35.96
N LYS A 93 40.81 1.87 -35.31
CA LYS A 93 39.58 1.29 -34.81
C LYS A 93 38.94 2.25 -33.79
N ARG A 94 38.39 3.36 -34.26
CA ARG A 94 37.50 4.25 -33.52
C ARG A 94 36.13 4.11 -34.14
N ALA A 95 35.32 3.25 -33.53
CA ALA A 95 33.88 3.35 -33.70
C ALA A 95 33.51 4.82 -33.42
N ALA A 96 32.95 5.48 -34.42
CA ALA A 96 32.48 6.85 -34.30
C ALA A 96 31.52 6.91 -33.12
N VAL A 97 31.91 7.67 -32.09
CA VAL A 97 31.02 7.97 -30.97
C VAL A 97 29.90 8.80 -31.54
N VAL A 98 28.72 8.20 -31.68
CA VAL A 98 27.47 8.94 -31.85
C VAL A 98 27.28 9.71 -30.55
N THR A 99 27.74 10.96 -30.51
CA THR A 99 27.45 11.91 -29.43
C THR A 99 25.99 12.34 -29.55
N GLY A 100 25.09 11.46 -29.12
CA GLY A 100 23.65 11.58 -29.32
C GLY A 100 22.82 11.06 -28.15
N ALA A 101 23.22 11.37 -26.92
CA ALA A 101 22.39 11.42 -25.72
C ALA A 101 23.18 12.25 -24.69
N GLY A 102 22.53 13.14 -23.95
CA GLY A 102 23.21 14.00 -22.98
C GLY A 102 24.15 13.19 -22.08
N SER A 103 25.38 13.67 -21.92
CA SER A 103 26.51 12.99 -21.28
C SER A 103 26.34 12.66 -19.79
N ASN A 104 25.13 12.82 -19.24
CA ASN A 104 24.81 12.60 -17.85
C ASN A 104 23.66 11.59 -17.71
N ILE A 105 24.02 10.37 -17.32
CA ILE A 105 23.07 9.28 -17.05
C ILE A 105 22.03 9.63 -15.99
N ASP A 106 22.39 10.47 -15.02
CA ASP A 106 21.49 10.88 -13.93
C ASP A 106 20.32 11.74 -14.45
N ALA A 107 20.51 12.44 -15.57
CA ALA A 107 19.43 13.20 -16.22
C ALA A 107 18.40 12.31 -16.93
N LEU A 108 18.73 11.04 -17.18
CA LEU A 108 17.86 10.05 -17.83
C LEU A 108 17.07 9.22 -16.82
N LEU A 109 17.47 9.23 -15.54
CA LEU A 109 16.81 8.43 -14.50
C LEU A 109 15.48 9.07 -14.07
N PRO A 110 14.46 8.24 -13.76
CA PRO A 110 13.26 8.73 -13.10
C PRO A 110 13.61 9.43 -11.79
N GLN A 111 12.86 10.49 -11.47
CA GLN A 111 12.98 11.14 -10.17
C GLN A 111 12.50 10.19 -9.07
N PRO A 112 13.07 10.27 -7.85
CA PRO A 112 12.57 9.53 -6.69
C PRO A 112 11.09 9.77 -6.48
N VAL A 113 10.38 8.74 -6.04
CA VAL A 113 8.97 8.83 -5.73
C VAL A 113 8.81 9.46 -4.35
N GLU A 114 7.89 10.42 -4.24
CA GLU A 114 7.59 11.10 -2.99
C GLU A 114 7.16 10.13 -1.88
N ASP A 115 7.54 10.44 -0.64
CA ASP A 115 7.25 9.61 0.53
C ASP A 115 5.74 9.29 0.65
N ASP A 116 4.87 10.28 0.42
CA ASP A 116 3.41 10.14 0.48
C ASP A 116 2.85 9.11 -0.50
N ALA A 117 3.49 8.95 -1.66
CA ALA A 117 3.10 7.94 -2.63
C ALA A 117 3.54 6.54 -2.18
N ILE A 118 4.72 6.41 -1.58
CA ILE A 118 5.22 5.14 -1.00
C ILE A 118 4.34 4.73 0.19
N THR A 119 4.11 5.64 1.14
CA THR A 119 3.29 5.38 2.33
C THR A 119 1.82 5.16 1.97
N GLY A 120 1.32 5.84 0.94
CA GLY A 120 -0.01 5.63 0.37
C GLY A 120 -0.18 4.24 -0.24
N ASP A 121 0.81 3.72 -0.98
CA ASP A 121 0.76 2.36 -1.53
C ASP A 121 0.90 1.29 -0.43
N LEU A 122 1.72 1.53 0.61
CA LEU A 122 1.80 0.66 1.79
C LEU A 122 0.48 0.62 2.57
N SER A 123 -0.18 1.76 2.76
CA SER A 123 -1.47 1.87 3.46
C SER A 123 -2.56 1.06 2.75
N LYS A 124 -2.58 1.03 1.41
CA LYS A 124 -3.51 0.16 0.66
C LYS A 124 -3.26 -1.32 0.91
N ILE A 125 -2.00 -1.74 1.10
CA ILE A 125 -1.66 -3.12 1.47
C ILE A 125 -2.17 -3.42 2.88
N ARG A 126 -1.92 -2.52 3.85
CA ARG A 126 -2.46 -2.62 5.22
C ARG A 126 -3.97 -2.81 5.23
N ASP A 127 -4.70 -1.95 4.51
CA ASP A 127 -6.16 -1.98 4.49
C ASP A 127 -6.69 -3.24 3.81
N ASN A 128 -6.04 -3.68 2.72
CA ASN A 128 -6.38 -4.95 2.09
C ASN A 128 -6.16 -6.15 3.02
N ILE A 129 -5.05 -6.18 3.79
CA ILE A 129 -4.78 -7.25 4.78
C ILE A 129 -5.83 -7.22 5.89
N LYS A 130 -6.16 -6.04 6.43
CA LYS A 130 -7.21 -5.88 7.43
C LYS A 130 -8.55 -6.43 6.94
N ASN A 131 -8.95 -6.06 5.72
CA ASN A 131 -10.19 -6.54 5.11
C ASN A 131 -10.15 -8.05 4.84
N HIS A 132 -9.01 -8.58 4.41
CA HIS A 132 -8.80 -10.01 4.20
C HIS A 132 -8.97 -10.80 5.49
N VAL A 133 -8.30 -10.39 6.56
CA VAL A 133 -8.40 -11.07 7.86
C VAL A 133 -9.84 -11.08 8.36
N ARG A 134 -10.52 -9.93 8.32
CA ARG A 134 -11.91 -9.80 8.74
C ARG A 134 -12.90 -10.65 7.95
N THR A 135 -12.62 -10.91 6.67
CA THR A 135 -13.57 -11.58 5.75
C THR A 135 -13.39 -13.10 5.72
N TYR A 136 -12.17 -13.61 5.94
CA TYR A 136 -11.84 -15.00 5.64
C TYR A 136 -11.40 -15.83 6.85
N TYR A 137 -11.29 -15.23 8.04
CA TYR A 137 -10.84 -15.93 9.24
C TYR A 137 -11.79 -15.71 10.41
N ARG A 138 -11.92 -16.74 11.24
CA ARG A 138 -12.87 -16.78 12.34
C ARG A 138 -12.31 -16.15 13.62
N SER A 139 -13.16 -15.44 14.35
CA SER A 139 -12.87 -14.94 15.70
C SER A 139 -13.41 -15.84 16.82
N GLY A 140 -14.10 -16.95 16.50
CA GLY A 140 -14.68 -17.89 17.49
C GLY A 140 -13.67 -18.89 18.10
N PRO A 141 -14.00 -19.63 19.17
CA PRO A 141 -13.04 -20.50 19.87
C PRO A 141 -12.30 -21.50 18.96
N ILE A 142 -11.02 -21.73 19.21
CA ILE A 142 -10.15 -22.68 18.48
C ILE A 142 -9.37 -23.50 19.52
N SER A 143 -9.14 -24.79 19.24
CA SER A 143 -8.33 -25.63 20.13
C SER A 143 -6.85 -25.25 20.03
N ALA A 144 -6.17 -25.12 21.16
CA ALA A 144 -4.74 -24.83 21.20
C ALA A 144 -3.89 -25.91 20.49
N THR A 145 -4.40 -27.14 20.39
CA THR A 145 -3.77 -28.26 19.66
C THR A 145 -3.71 -28.08 18.16
N ASP A 146 -4.54 -27.19 17.60
CA ASP A 146 -4.61 -26.96 16.16
C ASP A 146 -3.55 -25.96 15.69
N VAL A 147 -2.84 -25.31 16.62
CA VAL A 147 -1.89 -24.25 16.35
C VAL A 147 -0.51 -24.83 16.01
N ASN A 148 -0.03 -24.57 14.79
CA ASN A 148 1.30 -24.98 14.35
C ASN A 148 2.40 -24.11 15.00
N GLU A 149 2.85 -24.52 16.19
CA GLU A 149 3.87 -23.80 16.96
C GLU A 149 5.22 -23.68 16.23
N ALA A 150 5.62 -24.70 15.46
CA ALA A 150 6.86 -24.67 14.69
C ALA A 150 6.85 -23.58 13.61
N GLY A 151 5.75 -23.46 12.87
CA GLY A 151 5.57 -22.40 11.87
C GLY A 151 5.50 -21.01 12.49
N ILE A 152 4.92 -20.89 13.69
CA ILE A 152 4.85 -19.64 14.46
C ILE A 152 6.22 -19.18 14.94
N ARG A 153 7.12 -20.09 15.31
CA ARG A 153 8.45 -19.75 15.82
C ARG A 153 9.27 -18.93 14.83
N ASP A 154 9.23 -19.28 13.54
CA ASP A 154 9.99 -18.57 12.51
C ASP A 154 9.44 -17.15 12.30
N ILE A 155 8.11 -17.00 12.37
CA ILE A 155 7.43 -15.69 12.28
C ILE A 155 7.71 -14.85 13.54
N ALA A 156 7.62 -15.44 14.73
CA ALA A 156 7.93 -14.76 15.99
C ALA A 156 9.39 -14.25 16.02
N THR A 157 10.33 -15.03 15.47
CA THR A 157 11.73 -14.64 15.31
C THR A 157 11.87 -13.41 14.40
N LEU A 158 11.13 -13.37 13.27
CA LEU A 158 11.10 -12.20 12.38
C LEU A 158 10.57 -10.95 13.08
N MET A 159 9.59 -11.12 13.98
CA MET A 159 8.98 -10.04 14.76
C MET A 159 9.78 -9.67 16.02
N GLY A 160 10.86 -10.39 16.35
CA GLY A 160 11.64 -10.15 17.56
C GLY A 160 10.89 -10.44 18.87
N ILE A 161 9.91 -11.34 18.85
CA ILE A 161 9.09 -11.71 20.02
C ILE A 161 9.20 -13.21 20.34
N ASN A 162 8.78 -13.60 21.54
CA ASN A 162 8.65 -15.00 21.91
C ASN A 162 7.43 -15.62 21.20
N SER A 163 7.55 -16.86 20.70
CA SER A 163 6.46 -17.57 20.02
C SER A 163 5.21 -17.72 20.89
N ALA A 164 5.36 -17.84 22.21
CA ALA A 164 4.25 -17.92 23.16
C ALA A 164 3.36 -16.67 23.14
N VAL A 165 3.91 -15.48 22.85
CA VAL A 165 3.13 -14.24 22.72
C VAL A 165 2.18 -14.36 21.54
N LEU A 166 2.67 -14.85 20.40
CA LEU A 166 1.87 -15.01 19.20
C LEU A 166 0.85 -16.15 19.32
N VAL A 167 1.21 -17.27 19.95
CA VAL A 167 0.30 -18.37 20.28
C VAL A 167 -0.83 -17.91 21.21
N GLY A 168 -0.48 -17.16 22.26
CA GLY A 168 -1.46 -16.61 23.21
C GLY A 168 -2.42 -15.63 22.54
N ALA A 169 -1.91 -14.75 21.67
CA ALA A 169 -2.72 -13.81 20.92
C ALA A 169 -3.64 -14.51 19.89
N LEU A 170 -3.16 -15.57 19.23
CA LEU A 170 -3.98 -16.39 18.33
C LEU A 170 -5.06 -17.18 19.07
N SER A 171 -4.76 -17.66 20.28
CA SER A 171 -5.72 -18.44 21.08
C SER A 171 -6.85 -17.56 21.64
N THR A 172 -6.56 -16.29 21.92
CA THR A 172 -7.49 -15.34 22.56
C THR A 172 -8.38 -14.63 21.53
N PRO A 173 -9.72 -14.78 21.57
CA PRO A 173 -10.63 -14.18 20.59
C PRO A 173 -10.48 -12.67 20.37
N SER A 174 -10.23 -11.90 21.45
CA SER A 174 -10.15 -10.43 21.39
C SER A 174 -8.86 -9.90 20.73
N SER A 175 -7.77 -10.66 20.78
CA SER A 175 -6.48 -10.27 20.18
C SER A 175 -6.14 -11.03 18.89
N ARG A 176 -6.93 -12.06 18.55
CA ARG A 176 -6.69 -12.90 17.38
C ARG A 176 -6.70 -12.14 16.06
N ASP A 177 -7.64 -11.23 15.84
CA ASP A 177 -7.68 -10.45 14.59
C ASP A 177 -6.35 -9.72 14.37
N ASN A 178 -5.83 -9.09 15.43
CA ASN A 178 -4.54 -8.41 15.40
C ASN A 178 -3.38 -9.39 15.16
N ALA A 179 -3.38 -10.56 15.80
CA ALA A 179 -2.38 -11.61 15.55
C ALA A 179 -2.39 -12.12 14.11
N LEU A 180 -3.57 -12.35 13.53
CA LEU A 180 -3.73 -12.76 12.15
C LEU A 180 -3.22 -11.66 11.19
N ARG A 181 -3.57 -10.39 11.45
CA ARG A 181 -3.06 -9.23 10.69
C ARG A 181 -1.53 -9.14 10.78
N SER A 182 -0.95 -9.29 11.96
CA SER A 182 0.50 -9.32 12.18
C SER A 182 1.19 -10.41 11.37
N ILE A 183 0.65 -11.63 11.39
CA ILE A 183 1.23 -12.76 10.66
C ILE A 183 1.17 -12.51 9.16
N VAL A 184 -0.01 -12.16 8.63
CA VAL A 184 -0.18 -11.91 7.19
C VAL A 184 0.74 -10.77 6.73
N ALA A 185 0.80 -9.66 7.48
CA ALA A 185 1.67 -8.53 7.18
C ALA A 185 3.16 -8.92 7.24
N SER A 186 3.58 -9.63 8.28
CA SER A 186 4.98 -10.03 8.47
C SER A 186 5.47 -10.95 7.36
N VAL A 187 4.66 -11.95 7.02
CA VAL A 187 4.96 -12.95 6.01
C VAL A 187 5.01 -12.31 4.60
N ILE A 188 4.10 -11.40 4.26
CA ILE A 188 4.08 -10.74 2.94
C ILE A 188 5.17 -9.67 2.83
N LEU A 189 5.23 -8.73 3.78
CA LEU A 189 6.08 -7.54 3.66
C LEU A 189 7.57 -7.86 3.82
N ALA A 190 7.93 -8.90 4.58
CA ALA A 190 9.32 -9.35 4.68
C ALA A 190 9.90 -9.83 3.33
N ARG A 191 9.05 -10.17 2.35
CA ARG A 191 9.46 -10.59 1.01
C ARG A 191 9.61 -9.44 0.03
N CYS A 192 9.19 -8.22 0.38
CA CYS A 192 9.22 -7.06 -0.51
C CYS A 192 10.60 -6.39 -0.65
N THR A 193 11.55 -6.66 0.24
CA THR A 193 12.87 -5.99 0.24
C THR A 193 14.00 -6.82 -0.40
N GLY A 194 13.71 -7.99 -0.99
CA GLY A 194 14.70 -8.79 -1.71
C GLY A 194 15.68 -9.61 -0.86
N ARG A 195 15.70 -9.44 0.46
CA ARG A 195 16.70 -10.06 1.36
C ARG A 195 16.32 -11.44 1.91
N ARG A 196 15.15 -11.96 1.54
CA ARG A 196 14.60 -13.23 2.06
C ARG A 196 14.45 -14.26 0.94
N LYS A 197 14.45 -15.54 1.32
CA LYS A 197 14.04 -16.64 0.43
C LYS A 197 12.58 -16.42 -0.01
N SER A 198 12.28 -16.73 -1.28
CA SER A 198 11.00 -16.45 -1.93
C SER A 198 10.61 -14.97 -1.88
N SER A 199 11.42 -14.09 -2.48
CA SER A 199 11.11 -12.65 -2.58
C SER A 199 9.90 -12.39 -3.50
N LEU A 200 9.20 -11.29 -3.24
CA LEU A 200 8.18 -10.73 -4.14
C LEU A 200 8.76 -9.79 -5.22
N LEU A 201 10.09 -9.56 -5.20
CA LEU A 201 10.79 -9.01 -6.35
C LEU A 201 10.90 -10.07 -7.46
N PRO A 202 11.00 -9.65 -8.74
CA PRO A 202 11.33 -10.56 -9.83
C PRO A 202 12.56 -11.41 -9.50
N SER A 203 12.52 -12.70 -9.81
CA SER A 203 13.54 -13.68 -9.38
C SER A 203 14.96 -13.28 -9.76
N GLU A 204 15.15 -12.69 -10.94
CA GLU A 204 16.46 -12.28 -11.44
C GLU A 204 17.02 -11.13 -10.60
N LEU A 205 16.15 -10.18 -10.23
CA LEU A 205 16.52 -9.03 -9.40
C LEU A 205 16.79 -9.45 -7.95
N ALA A 206 15.98 -10.34 -7.40
CA ALA A 206 16.22 -10.89 -6.07
C ALA A 206 17.55 -11.64 -6.00
N GLY A 207 17.80 -12.51 -6.99
CA GLY A 207 19.06 -13.26 -7.11
C GLY A 207 20.28 -12.34 -7.24
N LEU A 208 20.24 -11.38 -8.17
CA LEU A 208 21.34 -10.45 -8.39
C LEU A 208 21.57 -9.55 -7.16
N SER A 209 20.52 -9.01 -6.55
CA SER A 209 20.62 -8.21 -5.31
C SER A 209 21.26 -8.99 -4.18
N SER A 210 20.94 -10.27 -4.03
CA SER A 210 21.51 -11.14 -2.99
C SER A 210 22.98 -11.49 -3.23
N SER A 211 23.43 -11.45 -4.50
CA SER A 211 24.82 -11.73 -4.88
C SER A 211 25.74 -10.51 -4.77
N ILE A 212 25.18 -9.30 -4.77
CA ILE A 212 25.94 -8.07 -4.57
C ILE A 212 26.23 -7.95 -3.08
N PRO A 213 27.50 -7.93 -2.65
CA PRO A 213 27.81 -7.71 -1.25
C PRO A 213 27.27 -6.34 -0.86
N THR A 214 26.29 -6.30 0.02
CA THR A 214 26.01 -5.11 0.81
C THR A 214 26.70 -5.39 2.13
N THR A 215 28.01 -5.13 2.21
CA THR A 215 28.73 -5.30 3.47
C THR A 215 28.05 -4.42 4.51
N ASP A 216 27.72 -4.97 5.66
CA ASP A 216 27.29 -4.20 6.83
C ASP A 216 28.41 -3.25 7.31
N ASP A 217 29.64 -3.43 6.78
CA ASP A 217 30.70 -2.43 6.80
C ASP A 217 30.38 -1.29 5.81
N GLU A 218 30.15 -0.12 6.40
CA GLU A 218 29.75 1.18 5.85
C GLU A 218 30.67 1.71 4.72
N ASN A 219 30.87 0.99 3.62
CA ASN A 219 31.51 1.56 2.44
C ASN A 219 30.50 2.46 1.72
N PRO A 220 30.60 3.80 1.82
CA PRO A 220 29.59 4.69 1.26
C PRO A 220 29.60 4.65 -0.27
N ALA A 221 30.77 4.35 -0.88
CA ALA A 221 30.90 4.21 -2.31
C ALA A 221 30.14 2.97 -2.83
N GLN A 222 30.18 1.85 -2.11
CA GLN A 222 29.45 0.64 -2.47
C GLN A 222 27.93 0.83 -2.33
N THR A 223 27.50 1.53 -1.28
CA THR A 223 26.09 1.90 -1.08
C THR A 223 25.58 2.78 -2.22
N LEU A 224 26.38 3.77 -2.64
CA LEU A 224 26.07 4.63 -3.78
C LEU A 224 26.00 3.85 -5.10
N LEU A 225 26.97 2.97 -5.36
CA LEU A 225 26.96 2.12 -6.56
C LEU A 225 25.74 1.20 -6.60
N PHE A 226 25.37 0.60 -5.48
CA PHE A 226 24.17 -0.23 -5.37
C PHE A 226 22.90 0.59 -5.60
N SER A 227 22.80 1.79 -5.02
CA SER A 227 21.70 2.74 -5.24
C SER A 227 21.54 3.09 -6.73
N LYS A 228 22.65 3.42 -7.41
CA LYS A 228 22.66 3.71 -8.86
C LYS A 228 22.31 2.49 -9.69
N TRP A 229 22.84 1.33 -9.35
CA TRP A 229 22.52 0.08 -10.04
C TRP A 229 21.01 -0.23 -9.98
N LYS A 230 20.40 -0.10 -8.79
CA LYS A 230 18.96 -0.30 -8.62
C LYS A 230 18.11 0.65 -9.47
N THR A 231 18.45 1.94 -9.48
CA THR A 231 17.68 2.95 -10.23
C THR A 231 17.81 2.77 -11.75
N ILE A 232 19.02 2.51 -12.26
CA ILE A 232 19.25 2.22 -13.68
C ILE A 232 18.51 0.95 -14.09
N THR A 233 18.71 -0.14 -13.33
CA THR A 233 18.09 -1.44 -13.63
C THR A 233 16.57 -1.35 -13.56
N GLY A 234 16.03 -0.65 -12.56
CA GLY A 234 14.61 -0.37 -12.42
C GLY A 234 14.05 0.39 -13.61
N ALA A 235 14.73 1.45 -14.06
CA ALA A 235 14.32 2.24 -15.22
C ALA A 235 14.27 1.39 -16.51
N LEU A 236 15.26 0.52 -16.72
CA LEU A 236 15.32 -0.37 -17.88
C LEU A 236 14.20 -1.44 -17.85
N LEU A 237 13.84 -1.93 -16.67
CA LEU A 237 12.86 -3.01 -16.50
C LEU A 237 11.43 -2.54 -16.23
N GLN A 238 11.20 -1.22 -16.23
CA GLN A 238 9.90 -0.63 -15.89
C GLN A 238 8.75 -1.16 -16.76
N GLN A 239 9.00 -1.45 -18.04
CA GLN A 239 7.97 -2.00 -18.94
C GLN A 239 7.59 -3.44 -18.58
N GLN A 240 8.55 -4.24 -18.12
CA GLN A 240 8.34 -5.66 -17.82
C GLN A 240 7.77 -5.90 -16.42
N TYR A 241 8.22 -5.11 -15.43
CA TYR A 241 7.90 -5.35 -14.02
C TYR A 241 7.14 -4.21 -13.33
N GLY A 242 6.91 -3.10 -14.02
CA GLY A 242 6.08 -2.00 -13.53
C GLY A 242 4.62 -2.42 -13.31
N LYS A 243 3.76 -1.45 -12.94
CA LYS A 243 2.34 -1.69 -12.55
C LYS A 243 1.51 -2.47 -13.58
N HIS A 244 1.89 -2.45 -14.86
CA HIS A 244 1.21 -3.14 -15.95
C HIS A 244 2.02 -4.29 -16.56
N GLY A 245 3.20 -4.58 -15.99
CA GLY A 245 4.11 -5.60 -16.46
C GLY A 245 3.66 -7.02 -16.09
N GLN A 246 4.08 -7.99 -16.89
CA GLN A 246 3.89 -9.41 -16.60
C GLN A 246 5.19 -10.04 -16.13
N ASP A 247 5.16 -10.59 -14.93
CA ASP A 247 6.29 -11.30 -14.34
C ASP A 247 5.93 -12.79 -14.24
N PRO A 248 6.57 -13.67 -15.04
CA PRO A 248 6.30 -15.09 -15.02
C PRO A 248 6.72 -15.76 -13.70
N SER A 249 7.66 -15.17 -12.95
CA SER A 249 8.15 -15.70 -11.67
C SER A 249 7.18 -15.48 -10.51
N ARG A 250 6.21 -14.54 -10.66
CA ARG A 250 5.22 -14.22 -9.61
C ARG A 250 4.42 -15.42 -9.17
N ALA A 251 4.02 -16.28 -10.10
CA ALA A 251 3.17 -17.43 -9.78
C ALA A 251 3.82 -18.30 -8.69
N GLN A 252 5.10 -18.65 -8.84
CA GLN A 252 5.80 -19.48 -7.85
C GLN A 252 5.96 -18.75 -6.51
N SER A 253 6.41 -17.48 -6.53
CA SER A 253 6.57 -16.70 -5.29
C SER A 253 5.26 -16.53 -4.52
N PHE A 254 4.13 -16.41 -5.23
CA PHE A 254 2.81 -16.32 -4.62
C PHE A 254 2.40 -17.65 -4.02
N GLN A 255 2.63 -18.76 -4.72
CA GLN A 255 2.37 -20.10 -4.20
C GLN A 255 3.18 -20.39 -2.93
N ASP A 256 4.48 -20.06 -2.92
CA ASP A 256 5.34 -20.21 -1.74
C ASP A 256 4.83 -19.37 -0.57
N THR A 257 4.41 -18.13 -0.84
CA THR A 257 3.90 -17.21 0.17
C THR A 257 2.57 -17.70 0.75
N ILE A 258 1.64 -18.15 -0.09
CA ILE A 258 0.34 -18.68 0.35
C ILE A 258 0.55 -19.98 1.14
N THR A 259 1.43 -20.87 0.69
CA THR A 259 1.77 -22.10 1.42
C THR A 259 2.35 -21.79 2.80
N SER A 260 3.22 -20.79 2.89
CA SER A 260 3.78 -20.30 4.14
C SER A 260 2.73 -19.66 5.07
N LEU A 261 1.67 -19.06 4.53
CA LEU A 261 0.55 -18.56 5.32
C LEU A 261 -0.35 -19.73 5.78
N ASP A 262 -0.70 -20.64 4.89
CA ASP A 262 -1.62 -21.74 5.15
C ASP A 262 -1.08 -22.73 6.19
N SER A 263 0.25 -22.89 6.27
CA SER A 263 0.89 -23.73 7.30
C SER A 263 0.60 -23.27 8.73
N VAL A 264 0.23 -22.00 8.94
CA VAL A 264 -0.09 -21.41 10.25
C VAL A 264 -1.57 -21.03 10.34
N LEU A 265 -2.15 -20.52 9.25
CA LEU A 265 -3.47 -19.89 9.27
C LEU A 265 -4.63 -20.84 8.94
N ALA A 266 -4.37 -22.04 8.42
CA ALA A 266 -5.41 -23.01 8.06
C ALA A 266 -6.44 -23.29 9.19
N PRO A 267 -6.05 -23.45 10.47
CA PRO A 267 -6.99 -23.65 11.57
C PRO A 267 -7.95 -22.49 11.81
N PHE A 268 -7.62 -21.30 11.32
CA PHE A 268 -8.35 -20.06 11.55
C PHE A 268 -9.29 -19.71 10.39
N VAL A 269 -9.21 -20.42 9.26
CA VAL A 269 -10.07 -20.15 8.11
C VAL A 269 -11.54 -20.36 8.48
N GLU A 270 -12.40 -19.44 8.09
CA GLU A 270 -13.85 -19.55 8.30
C GLU A 270 -14.44 -20.58 7.32
N GLY A 271 -14.98 -21.69 7.85
CA GLY A 271 -15.32 -22.88 7.06
C GLY A 271 -16.46 -22.71 6.04
N SER A 272 -17.22 -21.62 6.10
CA SER A 272 -18.28 -21.29 5.14
C SER A 272 -17.79 -20.54 3.91
N VAL A 273 -16.52 -20.09 3.90
CA VAL A 273 -15.98 -19.27 2.82
C VAL A 273 -15.22 -20.14 1.83
N ASP A 274 -15.62 -20.09 0.56
CA ASP A 274 -14.95 -20.77 -0.55
C ASP A 274 -13.45 -20.49 -0.50
N GLY A 275 -12.65 -21.54 -0.29
CA GLY A 275 -11.18 -21.45 -0.28
C GLY A 275 -10.63 -20.81 -1.55
N GLY A 276 -11.34 -20.94 -2.67
CA GLY A 276 -11.03 -20.25 -3.92
C GLY A 276 -11.11 -18.72 -3.81
N GLN A 277 -12.11 -18.19 -3.12
CA GLN A 277 -12.29 -16.74 -2.95
C GLN A 277 -11.25 -16.13 -2.00
N ARG A 278 -10.93 -16.82 -0.90
CA ARG A 278 -9.84 -16.44 0.01
C ARG A 278 -8.51 -16.33 -0.75
N ARG A 279 -8.20 -17.35 -1.54
CA ARG A 279 -6.97 -17.41 -2.35
C ARG A 279 -6.90 -16.29 -3.38
N LYS A 280 -7.97 -16.07 -4.15
CA LYS A 280 -8.06 -14.94 -5.10
C LYS A 280 -7.82 -13.59 -4.42
N ASN A 281 -8.32 -13.41 -3.20
CA ASN A 281 -8.10 -12.19 -2.44
C ASN A 281 -6.63 -12.05 -1.99
N LEU A 282 -5.98 -13.14 -1.56
CA LEU A 282 -4.53 -13.16 -1.31
C LEU A 282 -3.73 -12.84 -2.57
N ASP A 283 -4.06 -13.41 -3.73
CA ASP A 283 -3.39 -13.11 -5.00
C ASP A 283 -3.45 -11.62 -5.34
N MET A 284 -4.57 -10.95 -5.06
CA MET A 284 -4.71 -9.50 -5.22
C MET A 284 -3.79 -8.72 -4.25
N ILE A 285 -3.67 -9.16 -2.99
CA ILE A 285 -2.77 -8.55 -2.01
C ILE A 285 -1.31 -8.73 -2.44
N LEU A 286 -0.95 -9.94 -2.86
CA LEU A 286 0.40 -10.29 -3.32
C LEU A 286 0.76 -9.54 -4.60
N THR A 287 -0.18 -9.33 -5.51
CA THR A 287 0.02 -8.48 -6.70
C THR A 287 0.37 -7.05 -6.29
N ARG A 288 -0.38 -6.47 -5.33
CA ARG A 288 -0.09 -5.13 -4.81
C ARG A 288 1.27 -5.09 -4.10
N ALA A 289 1.58 -6.10 -3.30
CA ALA A 289 2.84 -6.21 -2.58
C ALA A 289 4.05 -6.40 -3.52
N ALA A 290 3.93 -7.18 -4.60
CA ALA A 290 4.98 -7.34 -5.60
C ALA A 290 5.24 -6.05 -6.39
N ASN A 291 4.18 -5.33 -6.76
CA ASN A 291 4.32 -4.00 -7.35
C ASN A 291 4.98 -3.01 -6.39
N PHE A 292 4.67 -3.11 -5.09
CA PHE A 292 5.30 -2.30 -4.04
C PHE A 292 6.77 -2.69 -3.82
N ALA A 293 7.10 -3.98 -3.84
CA ALA A 293 8.47 -4.47 -3.77
C ALA A 293 9.31 -3.87 -4.91
N PHE A 294 8.81 -3.96 -6.15
CA PHE A 294 9.49 -3.37 -7.29
C PHE A 294 9.63 -1.85 -7.16
N LEU A 295 8.59 -1.15 -6.70
CA LEU A 295 8.65 0.29 -6.42
C LEU A 295 9.77 0.64 -5.43
N LEU A 296 9.88 -0.09 -4.31
CA LEU A 296 10.94 0.14 -3.32
C LEU A 296 12.33 -0.16 -3.90
N PHE A 297 12.44 -1.20 -4.71
CA PHE A 297 13.69 -1.55 -5.39
C PHE A 297 14.15 -0.43 -6.32
N THR A 298 13.25 0.14 -7.14
CA THR A 298 13.60 1.18 -8.13
C THR A 298 13.95 2.54 -7.52
N GLN A 299 13.69 2.76 -6.23
CA GLN A 299 14.11 4.00 -5.57
C GLN A 299 15.63 4.03 -5.38
N PRO A 300 16.25 5.22 -5.35
CA PRO A 300 17.65 5.34 -4.95
C PRO A 300 17.87 4.94 -3.49
N GLY A 301 16.91 5.25 -2.61
CA GLY A 301 16.98 4.84 -1.21
C GLY A 301 16.87 3.33 -1.01
N SER A 302 17.18 2.89 0.21
CA SER A 302 16.98 1.51 0.66
C SER A 302 16.05 1.49 1.85
N PHE A 303 15.21 0.47 1.92
CA PHE A 303 14.11 0.40 2.89
C PHE A 303 14.13 -0.91 3.66
N ARG A 304 13.59 -0.88 4.86
CA ARG A 304 13.39 -2.03 5.72
C ARG A 304 12.06 -1.91 6.45
N PHE A 305 11.41 -3.05 6.67
CA PHE A 305 10.29 -3.13 7.60
C PHE A 305 10.79 -3.41 9.00
N ASP A 306 10.29 -2.65 9.97
CA ASP A 306 10.48 -2.92 11.39
C ASP A 306 9.22 -3.61 11.94
N PHE A 307 9.36 -4.90 12.23
CA PHE A 307 8.30 -5.75 12.76
C PHE A 307 8.31 -5.83 14.29
N ALA A 308 9.34 -5.26 14.95
CA ALA A 308 9.44 -5.33 16.40
C ALA A 308 8.36 -4.47 17.05
N GLY A 309 7.57 -5.09 17.94
CA GLY A 309 6.68 -4.33 18.81
C GLY A 309 7.44 -3.69 19.96
N ASP A 310 6.82 -2.70 20.58
CA ASP A 310 7.44 -2.00 21.71
C ASP A 310 7.35 -2.86 22.97
N GLN A 311 8.41 -2.86 23.78
CA GLN A 311 8.49 -3.63 25.05
C GLN A 311 8.16 -5.13 24.91
N GLY A 312 8.40 -5.73 23.75
CA GLY A 312 8.07 -7.14 23.48
C GLY A 312 6.60 -7.39 23.14
N GLY A 313 5.82 -6.33 22.92
CA GLY A 313 4.45 -6.40 22.42
C GLY A 313 4.35 -6.81 20.95
N LEU A 314 3.12 -6.99 20.48
CA LEU A 314 2.84 -7.40 19.11
C LEU A 314 2.62 -6.17 18.20
N ALA A 315 3.46 -5.99 17.18
CA ALA A 315 3.17 -5.04 16.10
C ALA A 315 2.12 -5.63 15.16
N ILE A 316 0.96 -4.98 15.04
CA ILE A 316 -0.15 -5.37 14.15
C ILE A 316 0.25 -5.18 12.70
N PHE A 317 0.93 -4.07 12.43
CA PHE A 317 1.45 -3.71 11.12
C PHE A 317 2.82 -3.05 11.29
N PRO A 318 3.85 -3.45 10.53
CA PRO A 318 5.21 -2.96 10.73
C PRO A 318 5.36 -1.49 10.33
N ALA A 319 6.36 -0.84 10.90
CA ALA A 319 6.86 0.42 10.38
C ALA A 319 7.63 0.20 9.07
N LEU A 320 7.67 1.22 8.22
CA LEU A 320 8.58 1.29 7.07
C LEU A 320 9.62 2.35 7.34
N VAL A 321 10.90 1.96 7.32
CA VAL A 321 12.03 2.86 7.52
C VAL A 321 12.92 2.90 6.29
N GLN A 322 13.44 4.08 5.97
CA GLN A 322 14.47 4.31 4.98
C GLN A 322 15.84 4.30 5.66
N THR A 323 16.72 3.42 5.21
CA THR A 323 18.07 3.20 5.77
C THR A 323 19.15 3.85 4.93
N VAL A 324 18.87 4.12 3.65
CA VAL A 324 19.74 4.85 2.72
C VAL A 324 18.90 5.92 2.05
N GLY A 325 19.40 7.17 2.04
CA GLY A 325 18.73 8.31 1.44
C GLY A 325 18.84 8.34 -0.09
N ASP A 326 18.21 9.33 -0.71
CA ASP A 326 18.07 9.39 -2.17
C ASP A 326 19.38 9.72 -2.92
N GLN A 327 20.42 10.14 -2.20
CA GLN A 327 21.76 10.35 -2.74
C GLN A 327 22.69 9.16 -2.46
N GLY A 328 22.14 8.00 -2.06
CA GLY A 328 22.90 6.78 -1.79
C GLY A 328 23.69 6.80 -0.48
N GLN A 329 23.42 7.77 0.40
CA GLN A 329 24.07 7.92 1.70
C GLN A 329 23.34 7.11 2.78
N PRO A 330 24.05 6.35 3.64
CA PRO A 330 23.46 5.74 4.82
C PRO A 330 22.79 6.78 5.73
N LEU A 331 21.66 6.43 6.35
CA LEU A 331 20.94 7.29 7.29
C LEU A 331 21.14 6.79 8.72
N SER A 332 21.64 7.67 9.60
CA SER A 332 21.74 7.44 11.03
C SER A 332 21.31 8.71 11.79
N PRO A 333 20.17 8.69 12.52
CA PRO A 333 19.22 7.59 12.63
C PRO A 333 18.51 7.30 11.29
N VAL A 334 17.90 6.12 11.17
CA VAL A 334 17.05 5.79 10.02
C VAL A 334 15.85 6.74 9.96
N LYS A 335 15.35 7.02 8.74
CA LYS A 335 14.15 7.87 8.56
C LYS A 335 12.91 7.00 8.59
N VAL A 336 11.98 7.28 9.50
CA VAL A 336 10.67 6.60 9.55
C VAL A 336 9.76 7.21 8.48
N LEU A 337 9.23 6.38 7.59
CA LEU A 337 8.27 6.78 6.56
C LEU A 337 6.84 6.45 6.95
N ALA A 338 6.62 5.29 7.57
CA ALA A 338 5.34 4.90 8.11
C ALA A 338 5.54 4.34 9.52
N GLU A 339 4.75 4.82 10.47
CA GLU A 339 4.74 4.33 11.84
C GLU A 339 4.13 2.92 11.94
N LYS A 340 4.57 2.17 12.95
CA LYS A 340 4.01 0.87 13.29
C LYS A 340 2.61 1.03 13.89
N GLU A 341 1.74 0.06 13.63
CA GLU A 341 0.45 -0.08 14.32
C GLU A 341 0.65 -1.06 15.49
N ILE A 342 0.47 -0.58 16.73
CA ILE A 342 0.61 -1.37 17.96
C ILE A 342 -0.72 -1.40 18.72
N VAL A 343 -0.99 -2.49 19.42
CA VAL A 343 -1.99 -2.50 20.50
C VAL A 343 -1.24 -2.30 21.80
N GLY A 344 -1.62 -1.29 22.59
CA GLY A 344 -1.16 -1.21 23.97
C GLY A 344 -1.60 -2.46 24.73
N VAL A 345 -0.66 -3.15 25.36
CA VAL A 345 -0.95 -4.28 26.26
C VAL A 345 -1.75 -3.78 27.46
#